data_AF-A0A1N6GN98-F1
#
_entry.id   AF-A0A1N6GN98-F1
#
_cell.length_a   1.000
_cell.length_b   1.000
_cell.length_c   1.000
_cell.angle_alpha   90.00
_cell.angle_beta   90.00
_cell.angle_gamma   90.00
#
_symmetry.space_group_name_H-M   'P 1'
#
loop_
_entity.id
_entity.type
_entity.pdbx_description
1 polymer ?
#
loop_
_entity_poly.entity_id
_entity_poly.type
_entity_poly.pdbx_seq_one_letter_code
_entity_poly.pdbx_strand_id
1 'polypeptide(L)'
;MTSFIENVLRNSNAQGITDIFLLVLVTVLLVSLVLKKQNKAHQFTQYTPTLLTTLGILGTFVGIVIGLLGFDVKDIDGSIEQLLFGLKTAFITSLVGMLLSILYKIMVTTGFFSPQQKDEIDEDEIGIAELYGVMQAQAKGIQGLQTAIGGEGDASLISQIKLMRSDLGDNHKTMLKTLTPAAVSLTQLQEVVGRQQQEFIQFQDRLWIKLQDFADMLSKSATEQVIHALKEVIADFNNNLVEQFGDNFKQLNAAVLELVQWQENYRQQLEQMTTQYQLGVQAITQTASAVSHISEESRVIPASMQELKGVMEVNQHQLQELQRHLEAFKDIRDRAVKAVPEIRAQIDETVNGMKTATQTMTKGLQQATETVTEGIAESGRSLQQAIVSSGEELVINSEKVNASLQGSSAVIAKNNEETRQMFEDGLRETNTILQVLVADLKDDSIKLTQSYKTASESLVTKTDIMRARFEQDLDSMRKQLGEQLQQLVEKQRQESERMLKGMSQHADNALKDTGEAVQKQVKMLDDALAHELNQVLTELGQALVTISGKFTADYQMLVNEMHKVVKMRGT
;
A
#
# COMPACT_ATOMS: atom_id res chain seq x y z
N MET A 1 77.28 -3.83 12.68
CA MET A 1 76.45 -4.05 11.48
C MET A 1 77.28 -3.92 10.21
N THR A 2 77.97 -2.79 9.99
CA THR A 2 78.81 -2.56 8.79
C THR A 2 79.93 -3.59 8.62
N SER A 3 80.67 -3.92 9.68
CA SER A 3 81.74 -4.92 9.66
C SER A 3 81.26 -6.36 9.44
N PHE A 4 80.02 -6.68 9.82
CA PHE A 4 79.43 -8.01 9.59
C PHE A 4 79.02 -8.17 8.13
N ILE A 5 78.35 -7.16 7.57
CA ILE A 5 77.93 -7.14 6.17
C ILE A 5 79.16 -7.15 5.25
N GLU A 6 80.19 -6.37 5.55
CA GLU A 6 81.42 -6.35 4.76
C GLU A 6 82.16 -7.71 4.80
N ASN A 7 82.24 -8.36 5.97
CA ASN A 7 82.89 -9.66 6.10
C ASN A 7 82.14 -10.79 5.37
N VAL A 8 80.80 -10.74 5.38
CA VAL A 8 79.94 -11.65 4.59
C VAL A 8 80.11 -11.41 3.09
N LEU A 9 80.21 -10.15 2.66
CA LEU A 9 80.40 -9.80 1.25
C LEU A 9 81.81 -10.13 0.73
N ARG A 10 82.86 -9.97 1.56
CA ARG A 10 84.25 -10.32 1.19
C ARG A 10 84.49 -11.82 1.04
N ASN A 11 83.83 -12.64 1.86
CA ASN A 11 83.97 -14.10 1.82
C ASN A 11 83.03 -14.77 0.79
N SER A 12 82.15 -14.01 0.14
CA SER A 12 81.19 -14.52 -0.82
C SER A 12 81.67 -14.29 -2.25
N ASN A 13 81.73 -15.34 -3.05
CA ASN A 13 81.99 -15.21 -4.49
C ASN A 13 80.80 -14.51 -5.17
N ALA A 14 81.07 -13.56 -6.07
CA ALA A 14 80.04 -12.79 -6.79
C ALA A 14 79.00 -13.69 -7.49
N GLN A 15 79.45 -14.84 -7.99
CA GLN A 15 78.58 -15.83 -8.60
C GLN A 15 77.59 -16.47 -7.61
N GLY A 16 78.02 -16.78 -6.38
CA GLY A 16 77.14 -17.35 -5.35
C GLY A 16 76.05 -16.37 -4.91
N ILE A 17 76.36 -15.07 -4.87
CA ILE A 17 75.35 -14.04 -4.57
C ILE A 17 74.37 -13.88 -5.72
N THR A 18 74.83 -13.98 -6.98
CA THR A 18 73.93 -14.00 -8.14
C THR A 18 72.90 -15.12 -8.01
N ASP A 19 73.34 -16.34 -7.70
CA ASP A 19 72.47 -17.51 -7.60
C ASP A 19 71.43 -17.37 -6.48
N ILE A 20 71.81 -16.77 -5.34
CA ILE A 20 70.89 -16.49 -4.23
C ILE A 20 69.79 -15.51 -4.68
N PHE A 21 70.15 -14.40 -5.34
CA PHE A 21 69.17 -13.43 -5.82
C PHE A 21 68.24 -14.01 -6.87
N LEU A 22 68.76 -14.82 -7.79
CA LEU A 22 67.95 -15.53 -8.79
C LEU A 22 66.97 -16.51 -8.13
N LEU A 23 67.42 -17.26 -7.12
CA LEU A 23 66.56 -18.18 -6.38
C LEU A 23 65.45 -17.44 -5.63
N VAL A 24 65.76 -16.31 -4.98
CA VAL A 24 64.78 -15.46 -4.29
C VAL A 24 63.75 -14.92 -5.29
N LEU A 25 64.19 -14.39 -6.44
CA LEU A 25 63.31 -13.87 -7.48
C LEU A 25 62.33 -14.94 -8.01
N VAL A 26 62.83 -16.13 -8.29
CA VAL A 26 62.00 -17.26 -8.76
C VAL A 26 61.05 -17.74 -7.66
N THR A 27 61.49 -17.76 -6.40
CA THR A 27 60.66 -18.16 -5.26
C THR A 27 59.51 -17.19 -5.05
N VAL A 28 59.79 -15.87 -5.07
CA VAL A 28 58.76 -14.82 -4.98
C VAL A 28 57.74 -14.97 -6.10
N LEU A 29 58.19 -15.18 -7.34
CA LEU A 29 57.30 -15.40 -8.48
C LEU A 29 56.38 -16.62 -8.29
N LEU A 30 56.94 -17.77 -7.90
CA LEU A 30 56.17 -19.01 -7.71
C LEU A 30 55.16 -18.87 -6.57
N VAL A 31 55.56 -18.28 -5.44
CA VAL A 31 54.68 -18.03 -4.30
C VAL A 31 53.54 -17.10 -4.70
N SER A 32 53.83 -16.02 -5.43
CA SER A 32 52.80 -15.08 -5.90
C SER A 32 51.83 -15.72 -6.89
N LEU A 33 52.31 -16.58 -7.80
CA LEU A 33 51.43 -17.32 -8.72
C LEU A 33 50.53 -18.32 -7.98
N VAL A 34 51.06 -19.02 -6.97
CA VAL A 34 50.27 -19.95 -6.14
C VAL A 34 49.23 -19.19 -5.32
N LEU A 35 49.59 -18.07 -4.70
CA LEU A 35 48.68 -17.24 -3.91
C LEU A 35 47.57 -16.62 -4.78
N LYS A 36 47.91 -16.14 -5.99
CA LYS A 36 46.91 -15.62 -6.95
C LYS A 36 45.95 -16.71 -7.39
N LYS A 37 46.44 -17.93 -7.67
CA LYS A 37 45.61 -19.09 -8.01
C LYS A 37 44.70 -19.54 -6.86
N GLN A 38 45.17 -19.42 -5.61
CA GLN A 38 44.38 -19.74 -4.41
C GLN A 38 43.47 -18.60 -3.95
N ASN A 39 43.49 -17.46 -4.65
CA ASN A 39 42.74 -16.25 -4.31
C ASN A 39 43.00 -15.76 -2.87
N LYS A 40 44.27 -15.78 -2.43
CA LYS A 40 44.71 -15.34 -1.09
C LYS A 40 45.77 -14.26 -1.17
N ALA A 41 45.82 -13.37 -0.16
CA ALA A 41 46.80 -12.30 -0.03
C ALA A 41 46.85 -11.34 -1.25
N HIS A 42 45.70 -10.77 -1.61
CA HIS A 42 45.52 -9.92 -2.80
C HIS A 42 46.55 -8.78 -2.89
N GLN A 43 46.77 -8.04 -1.80
CA GLN A 43 47.76 -6.96 -1.70
C GLN A 43 49.19 -7.42 -2.07
N PHE A 44 49.60 -8.62 -1.62
CA PHE A 44 50.93 -9.17 -1.96
C PHE A 44 51.03 -9.53 -3.45
N THR A 45 49.99 -10.13 -4.01
CA THR A 45 49.95 -10.52 -5.44
C THR A 45 49.92 -9.31 -6.38
N GLN A 46 49.29 -8.20 -6.00
CA GLN A 46 49.32 -6.94 -6.74
C GLN A 46 50.68 -6.24 -6.65
N TYR A 47 51.34 -6.29 -5.48
CA TYR A 47 52.66 -5.67 -5.27
C TYR A 47 53.83 -6.47 -5.86
N THR A 48 53.61 -7.75 -6.20
CA THR A 48 54.63 -8.68 -6.72
C THR A 48 55.48 -8.14 -7.89
N PRO A 49 54.91 -7.52 -8.96
CA PRO A 49 55.72 -6.99 -10.06
C PRO A 49 56.74 -5.95 -9.60
N THR A 50 56.33 -5.08 -8.67
CA THR A 50 57.15 -4.03 -8.08
C THR A 50 58.21 -4.61 -7.15
N LEU A 51 57.86 -5.64 -6.39
CA LEU A 51 58.79 -6.38 -5.53
C LEU A 51 59.89 -7.09 -6.34
N LEU A 52 59.54 -7.75 -7.46
CA LEU A 52 60.48 -8.42 -8.35
C LEU A 52 61.46 -7.44 -9.00
N THR A 53 60.99 -6.27 -9.45
CA THR A 53 61.88 -5.23 -9.99
C THR A 53 62.78 -4.64 -8.91
N THR A 54 62.24 -4.39 -7.71
CA THR A 54 63.00 -3.79 -6.60
C THR A 54 64.07 -4.75 -6.08
N LEU A 55 63.77 -6.06 -5.99
CA LEU A 55 64.76 -7.11 -5.68
C LEU A 55 65.85 -7.22 -6.75
N GLY A 56 65.50 -7.06 -8.04
CA GLY A 56 66.48 -7.02 -9.13
C GLY A 56 67.41 -5.80 -9.04
N ILE A 57 66.87 -4.63 -8.70
CA ILE A 57 67.64 -3.40 -8.45
C ILE A 57 68.55 -3.60 -7.22
N LEU A 58 68.05 -4.19 -6.14
CA LEU A 58 68.86 -4.50 -4.95
C LEU A 58 70.04 -5.43 -5.28
N GLY A 59 69.82 -6.48 -6.07
CA GLY A 59 70.89 -7.36 -6.56
C GLY A 59 71.94 -6.62 -7.39
N THR A 60 71.52 -5.60 -8.14
CA THR A 60 72.41 -4.72 -8.92
C THR A 60 73.39 -3.98 -8.01
N PHE A 61 72.86 -3.34 -6.96
CA PHE A 61 73.69 -2.62 -5.99
C PHE A 61 74.65 -3.55 -5.25
N VAL A 62 74.19 -4.73 -4.84
CA VAL A 62 75.05 -5.71 -4.16
C VAL A 62 76.15 -6.22 -5.08
N GLY A 63 75.86 -6.50 -6.36
CA GLY A 63 76.85 -6.92 -7.35
C GLY A 63 77.95 -5.89 -7.59
N ILE A 64 77.58 -4.60 -7.69
CA ILE A 64 78.54 -3.49 -7.82
C ILE A 64 79.42 -3.37 -6.57
N VAL A 65 78.83 -3.48 -5.37
CA VAL A 65 79.58 -3.41 -4.11
C VAL A 65 80.60 -4.54 -3.99
N ILE A 66 80.26 -5.77 -4.38
CA ILE A 66 81.21 -6.90 -4.37
C ILE A 66 82.35 -6.66 -5.36
N GLY A 67 82.04 -6.17 -6.56
CA GLY A 67 83.05 -5.83 -7.56
C GLY A 67 84.01 -4.73 -7.11
N LEU A 68 83.54 -3.78 -6.29
CA LEU A 68 84.36 -2.70 -5.73
C LEU A 68 85.14 -3.13 -4.47
N LEU A 69 84.60 -4.03 -3.65
CA LEU A 69 85.28 -4.51 -2.44
C LEU A 69 86.51 -5.38 -2.74
N GLY A 70 86.54 -6.03 -3.91
CA GLY A 70 87.68 -6.78 -4.44
C GLY A 70 88.70 -5.92 -5.20
N PHE A 71 88.45 -4.62 -5.36
CA PHE A 71 89.30 -3.75 -6.16
C PHE A 71 90.52 -3.25 -5.37
N ASP A 72 91.72 -3.75 -5.70
CA ASP A 72 92.99 -3.27 -5.18
C ASP A 72 93.66 -2.30 -6.19
N VAL A 73 93.86 -1.06 -5.75
CA VAL A 73 94.52 -0.01 -6.54
C VAL A 73 95.98 -0.36 -6.87
N LYS A 74 96.59 -1.30 -6.14
CA LYS A 74 97.97 -1.76 -6.37
C LYS A 74 98.08 -2.90 -7.38
N ASP A 75 96.98 -3.61 -7.67
CA ASP A 75 96.91 -4.68 -8.66
C ASP A 75 95.66 -4.49 -9.54
N ILE A 76 95.75 -3.48 -10.41
CA ILE A 76 94.63 -3.06 -11.26
C ILE A 76 94.23 -4.19 -12.22
N ASP A 77 95.19 -4.92 -12.79
CA ASP A 77 94.92 -5.96 -13.78
C ASP A 77 94.15 -7.15 -13.16
N GLY A 78 94.53 -7.61 -11.96
CA GLY A 78 93.78 -8.64 -11.23
C GLY A 78 92.42 -8.14 -10.70
N SER A 79 92.34 -6.86 -10.36
CA SER A 79 91.13 -6.23 -9.83
C SER A 79 90.04 -5.97 -10.89
N ILE A 80 90.43 -5.76 -12.14
CA ILE A 80 89.48 -5.57 -13.25
C ILE A 80 88.65 -6.85 -13.48
N GLU A 81 89.26 -8.03 -13.37
CA GLU A 81 88.54 -9.29 -13.54
C GLU A 81 87.42 -9.45 -12.50
N GLN A 82 87.72 -9.19 -11.22
CA GLN A 82 86.72 -9.25 -10.15
C GLN A 82 85.63 -8.18 -10.28
N LEU A 83 86.00 -6.96 -10.70
CA LEU A 83 85.07 -5.88 -10.96
C LEU A 83 84.09 -6.24 -12.09
N LEU A 84 84.58 -6.85 -13.18
CA LEU A 84 83.77 -7.32 -14.29
C LEU A 84 82.81 -8.45 -13.87
N PHE A 85 83.23 -9.35 -12.97
CA PHE A 85 82.33 -10.35 -12.39
C PHE A 85 81.22 -9.75 -11.52
N GLY A 86 81.54 -8.76 -10.68
CA GLY A 86 80.55 -8.02 -9.89
C GLY A 86 79.56 -7.23 -10.75
N LEU A 87 80.04 -6.61 -11.82
CA LEU A 87 79.21 -5.89 -12.77
C LEU A 87 78.31 -6.84 -13.59
N LYS A 88 78.84 -7.99 -14.03
CA LYS A 88 78.04 -9.04 -14.69
C LYS A 88 76.92 -9.56 -13.78
N THR A 89 77.23 -9.78 -12.50
CA THR A 89 76.25 -10.16 -11.47
C THR A 89 75.13 -9.12 -11.39
N ALA A 90 75.51 -7.84 -11.30
CA ALA A 90 74.58 -6.74 -11.16
C ALA A 90 73.60 -6.63 -12.35
N PHE A 91 74.11 -6.78 -13.58
CA PHE A 91 73.28 -6.73 -14.79
C PHE A 91 72.30 -7.92 -14.87
N ILE A 92 72.75 -9.13 -14.55
CA ILE A 92 71.92 -10.34 -14.65
C ILE A 92 70.76 -10.30 -13.64
N THR A 93 71.00 -9.88 -12.40
CA THR A 93 69.92 -9.81 -11.38
C THR A 93 68.85 -8.78 -11.74
N SER A 94 69.25 -7.63 -12.33
CA SER A 94 68.32 -6.59 -12.78
C SER A 94 67.48 -7.06 -13.96
N LEU A 95 68.13 -7.65 -14.96
CA LEU A 95 67.49 -8.14 -16.18
C LEU A 95 66.45 -9.22 -15.84
N VAL A 96 66.80 -10.18 -14.99
CA VAL A 96 65.87 -11.24 -14.57
C VAL A 96 64.72 -10.66 -13.74
N GLY A 97 64.98 -9.72 -12.82
CA GLY A 97 63.91 -9.08 -12.03
C GLY A 97 62.88 -8.34 -12.89
N MET A 98 63.34 -7.59 -13.91
CA MET A 98 62.46 -6.94 -14.87
C MET A 98 61.71 -7.93 -15.76
N LEU A 99 62.40 -8.96 -16.28
CA LEU A 99 61.81 -9.97 -17.16
C LEU A 99 60.72 -10.76 -16.43
N LEU A 100 60.96 -11.19 -15.19
CA LEU A 100 59.97 -11.90 -14.37
C LEU A 100 58.78 -11.01 -13.99
N SER A 101 59.01 -9.71 -13.74
CA SER A 101 57.93 -8.74 -13.48
C SER A 101 57.00 -8.58 -14.68
N ILE A 102 57.58 -8.46 -15.89
CA ILE A 102 56.83 -8.39 -17.14
C ILE A 102 56.05 -9.69 -17.38
N LEU A 103 56.70 -10.85 -17.24
CA LEU A 103 56.06 -12.16 -17.39
C LEU A 103 54.87 -12.32 -16.43
N TYR A 104 55.04 -11.95 -15.16
CA TYR A 104 53.96 -12.03 -14.18
C TYR A 104 52.76 -11.14 -14.57
N LYS A 105 53.00 -9.89 -14.99
CA LYS A 105 51.92 -8.99 -15.45
C LYS A 105 51.17 -9.59 -16.64
N ILE A 106 51.88 -10.08 -17.66
CA ILE A 106 51.25 -10.71 -18.84
C ILE A 106 50.40 -11.91 -18.40
N MET A 107 50.93 -12.76 -17.51
CA MET A 107 50.28 -13.99 -17.07
C MET A 107 49.01 -13.73 -16.23
N VAL A 108 48.98 -12.66 -15.42
CA VAL A 108 47.80 -12.25 -14.65
C VAL A 108 46.76 -11.54 -15.53
N THR A 109 47.19 -10.64 -16.41
CA THR A 109 46.28 -9.88 -17.29
C THR A 109 45.61 -10.75 -18.37
N THR A 110 46.26 -11.81 -18.84
CA THR A 110 45.70 -12.75 -19.83
C THR A 110 44.64 -13.70 -19.25
N GLY A 111 44.35 -13.63 -17.95
CA GLY A 111 43.25 -14.36 -17.31
C GLY A 111 43.47 -15.86 -17.12
N PHE A 112 44.65 -16.40 -17.47
CA PHE A 112 44.94 -17.84 -17.35
C PHE A 112 44.98 -18.36 -15.91
N PHE A 113 45.21 -17.47 -14.93
CA PHE A 113 45.29 -17.80 -13.50
C PHE A 113 44.19 -17.17 -12.63
N SER A 114 43.22 -16.49 -13.24
CA SER A 114 42.08 -15.92 -12.54
C SER A 114 40.90 -16.91 -12.56
N PRO A 115 40.44 -17.45 -11.43
CA PRO A 115 39.18 -18.17 -11.39
C PRO A 115 38.03 -17.20 -11.72
N GLN A 116 37.05 -17.65 -12.50
CA GLN A 116 35.79 -16.92 -12.72
C GLN A 116 35.18 -16.57 -11.36
N GLN A 117 35.13 -15.28 -11.04
CA GLN A 117 34.77 -14.79 -9.71
C GLN A 117 33.26 -14.91 -9.49
N LYS A 118 32.89 -15.60 -8.40
CA LYS A 118 31.62 -15.45 -7.68
C LYS A 118 31.91 -14.63 -6.42
N ASP A 119 31.18 -13.53 -6.28
CA ASP A 119 30.64 -12.98 -5.03
C ASP A 119 31.49 -12.24 -3.96
N GLU A 120 32.74 -11.83 -4.20
CA GLU A 120 33.38 -10.83 -3.30
C GLU A 120 34.01 -9.69 -4.10
N ILE A 121 33.43 -8.50 -3.91
CA ILE A 121 33.85 -7.21 -4.49
C ILE A 121 34.96 -6.65 -3.59
N ASP A 122 36.11 -6.38 -4.18
CA ASP A 122 37.30 -5.78 -3.53
C ASP A 122 37.01 -4.30 -3.25
N GLU A 123 37.06 -3.90 -1.98
CA GLU A 123 36.78 -2.52 -1.56
C GLU A 123 37.84 -1.53 -2.11
N ASP A 124 39.06 -1.98 -2.41
CA ASP A 124 40.18 -1.10 -2.78
C ASP A 124 40.29 -0.82 -4.30
N GLU A 125 39.57 -1.53 -5.15
CA GLU A 125 39.56 -1.34 -6.62
C GLU A 125 38.13 -1.29 -7.20
N ILE A 126 37.30 -0.32 -6.79
CA ILE A 126 36.08 -0.01 -7.56
C ILE A 126 36.48 0.69 -8.87
N GLY A 127 36.74 -0.09 -9.91
CA GLY A 127 36.97 0.42 -11.26
C GLY A 127 35.68 0.91 -11.93
N ILE A 128 35.81 1.73 -12.98
CA ILE A 128 34.66 2.20 -13.81
C ILE A 128 33.82 1.02 -14.33
N ALA A 129 34.44 -0.14 -14.54
CA ALA A 129 33.75 -1.37 -14.95
C ALA A 129 32.88 -1.97 -13.83
N GLU A 130 33.34 -1.97 -12.57
CA GLU A 130 32.53 -2.37 -11.40
C GLU A 130 31.35 -1.43 -11.21
N LEU A 131 31.59 -0.11 -11.30
CA LEU A 131 30.56 0.91 -11.17
C LEU A 131 29.50 0.76 -12.27
N TYR A 132 29.92 0.52 -13.50
CA TYR A 132 29.03 0.21 -14.62
C TYR A 132 28.22 -1.07 -14.36
N GLY A 133 28.84 -2.11 -13.79
CA GLY A 133 28.18 -3.35 -13.39
C GLY A 133 27.09 -3.12 -12.34
N VAL A 134 27.38 -2.34 -11.29
CA VAL A 134 26.41 -1.99 -10.24
C VAL A 134 25.28 -1.12 -10.81
N MET A 135 25.58 -0.14 -11.66
CA MET A 135 24.56 0.68 -12.32
C MET A 135 23.66 -0.15 -13.24
N GLN A 136 24.22 -1.13 -13.95
CA GLN A 136 23.45 -2.03 -14.80
C GLN A 136 22.58 -2.99 -13.97
N ALA A 137 23.09 -3.49 -12.84
CA ALA A 137 22.30 -4.28 -11.90
C ALA A 137 21.16 -3.46 -11.27
N GLN A 138 21.43 -2.21 -10.91
CA GLN A 138 20.44 -1.26 -10.39
C GLN A 138 19.36 -0.95 -11.44
N ALA A 139 19.75 -0.65 -12.68
CA ALA A 139 18.81 -0.41 -13.77
C ALA A 139 17.90 -1.63 -14.01
N LYS A 140 18.47 -2.85 -13.95
CA LYS A 140 17.71 -4.10 -14.06
C LYS A 140 16.77 -4.31 -12.86
N GLY A 141 17.21 -3.95 -11.65
CA GLY A 141 16.38 -3.95 -10.45
C GLY A 141 15.18 -3.00 -10.56
N ILE A 142 15.40 -1.77 -11.04
CA ILE A 142 14.34 -0.78 -11.28
C ILE A 142 13.36 -1.27 -12.35
N GLN A 143 13.85 -1.90 -13.42
CA GLN A 143 12.99 -2.50 -14.45
C GLN A 143 12.16 -3.68 -13.90
N GLY A 144 12.73 -4.47 -12.99
CA GLY A 144 12.01 -5.50 -12.24
C GLY A 144 10.89 -4.91 -11.39
N LEU A 145 11.17 -3.81 -10.70
CA LEU A 145 10.20 -3.06 -9.88
C LEU A 145 9.07 -2.47 -10.75
N GLN A 146 9.41 -1.86 -11.89
CA GLN A 146 8.43 -1.37 -12.87
C GLN A 146 7.50 -2.50 -13.33
N THR A 147 8.05 -3.69 -13.59
CA THR A 147 7.27 -4.85 -14.02
C THR A 147 6.39 -5.40 -12.89
N ALA A 148 6.90 -5.44 -11.65
CA ALA A 148 6.13 -5.86 -10.49
C ALA A 148 4.99 -4.88 -10.13
N ILE A 149 5.14 -3.59 -10.42
CA ILE A 149 4.09 -2.59 -10.17
C ILE A 149 3.11 -2.52 -11.35
N GLY A 150 3.61 -2.27 -12.55
CA GLY A 150 2.82 -1.91 -13.73
C GLY A 150 2.80 -2.94 -14.85
N GLY A 151 3.47 -4.08 -14.69
CA GLY A 151 3.48 -5.13 -15.70
C GLY A 151 2.11 -5.78 -15.90
N GLU A 152 1.90 -6.37 -17.07
CA GLU A 152 0.64 -7.06 -17.39
C GLU A 152 0.52 -8.47 -16.80
N GLY A 153 1.55 -8.96 -16.10
CA GLY A 153 1.52 -10.29 -15.47
C GLY A 153 0.65 -10.35 -14.22
N ASP A 154 0.09 -11.54 -13.93
CA ASP A 154 -0.83 -11.78 -12.80
C ASP A 154 -0.23 -11.47 -11.41
N ALA A 155 1.10 -11.47 -11.31
CA ALA A 155 1.81 -11.12 -10.08
C ALA A 155 2.00 -9.60 -9.89
N SER A 156 1.60 -8.76 -10.86
CA SER A 156 1.78 -7.32 -10.73
C SER A 156 0.75 -6.70 -9.79
N LEU A 157 1.13 -5.64 -9.08
CA LEU A 157 0.25 -4.92 -8.17
C LEU A 157 -1.01 -4.40 -8.89
N ILE A 158 -0.88 -3.88 -10.11
CA ILE A 158 -2.04 -3.44 -10.89
C ILE A 158 -2.96 -4.61 -11.23
N SER A 159 -2.42 -5.77 -11.59
CA SER A 159 -3.23 -6.95 -11.91
C SER A 159 -3.93 -7.49 -10.67
N GLN A 160 -3.24 -7.57 -9.53
CA GLN A 160 -3.83 -7.94 -8.23
C GLN A 160 -4.94 -6.97 -7.80
N ILE A 161 -4.77 -5.66 -8.01
CA ILE A 161 -5.84 -4.67 -7.75
C ILE A 161 -7.04 -4.87 -8.69
N LYS A 162 -6.79 -5.17 -9.98
CA LYS A 162 -7.88 -5.48 -10.93
C LYS A 162 -8.65 -6.74 -10.51
N LEU A 163 -7.94 -7.80 -10.12
CA LEU A 163 -8.54 -9.05 -9.63
C LEU A 163 -9.35 -8.78 -8.36
N MET A 164 -8.79 -8.09 -7.38
CA MET A 164 -9.48 -7.71 -6.15
C MET A 164 -10.76 -6.90 -6.44
N ARG A 165 -10.71 -5.95 -7.38
CA ARG A 165 -11.89 -5.18 -7.81
C ARG A 165 -12.93 -6.06 -8.50
N SER A 166 -12.48 -7.04 -9.30
CA SER A 166 -13.37 -8.01 -9.95
C SER A 166 -14.05 -8.88 -8.91
N ASP A 167 -13.30 -9.44 -7.96
CA ASP A 167 -13.81 -10.26 -6.87
C ASP A 167 -14.78 -9.48 -5.98
N LEU A 168 -14.50 -8.21 -5.69
CA LEU A 168 -15.44 -7.31 -5.00
C LEU A 168 -16.73 -7.12 -5.80
N GLY A 169 -16.63 -6.92 -7.11
CA GLY A 169 -17.78 -6.81 -8.00
C GLY A 169 -18.63 -8.08 -8.05
N ASP A 170 -17.99 -9.24 -8.14
CA ASP A 170 -18.67 -10.53 -8.18
C ASP A 170 -19.28 -10.92 -6.84
N ASN A 171 -18.62 -10.60 -5.72
CA ASN A 171 -19.18 -10.74 -4.38
C ASN A 171 -20.39 -9.82 -4.18
N HIS A 172 -20.31 -8.56 -4.64
CA HIS A 172 -21.46 -7.65 -4.60
C HIS A 172 -22.64 -8.16 -5.43
N LYS A 173 -22.37 -8.72 -6.62
CA LYS A 173 -23.39 -9.34 -7.47
C LYS A 173 -24.01 -10.59 -6.84
N THR A 174 -23.20 -11.40 -6.16
CA THR A 174 -23.66 -12.60 -5.43
C THR A 174 -24.51 -12.23 -4.21
N MET A 175 -24.12 -11.18 -3.49
CA MET A 175 -24.90 -10.59 -2.41
C MET A 175 -26.25 -10.08 -2.94
N LEU A 176 -26.26 -9.31 -4.03
CA LEU A 176 -27.50 -8.85 -4.68
C LEU A 176 -28.39 -10.03 -5.11
N LYS A 177 -27.80 -11.09 -5.69
CA LYS A 177 -28.53 -12.32 -6.05
C LYS A 177 -29.15 -13.03 -4.85
N THR A 178 -28.58 -12.89 -3.65
CA THR A 178 -29.09 -13.52 -2.43
C THR A 178 -30.13 -12.64 -1.72
N LEU A 179 -29.97 -11.32 -1.75
CA LEU A 179 -30.90 -10.37 -1.14
C LEU A 179 -32.16 -10.14 -1.97
N THR A 180 -32.07 -10.22 -3.31
CA THR A 180 -33.22 -10.00 -4.21
C THR A 180 -34.37 -11.00 -3.95
N PRO A 181 -34.12 -12.33 -3.83
CA PRO A 181 -35.17 -13.29 -3.47
C PRO A 181 -35.78 -13.04 -2.08
N ALA A 182 -34.99 -12.57 -1.11
CA ALA A 182 -35.48 -12.24 0.23
C ALA A 182 -36.43 -11.04 0.20
N ALA A 183 -36.11 -10.01 -0.57
CA ALA A 183 -37.00 -8.86 -0.81
C ALA A 183 -38.30 -9.29 -1.50
N VAL A 184 -38.23 -10.15 -2.51
CA VAL A 184 -39.41 -10.71 -3.19
C VAL A 184 -40.27 -11.55 -2.22
N SER A 185 -39.63 -12.36 -1.38
CA SER A 185 -40.33 -13.18 -0.37
C SER A 185 -41.06 -12.31 0.65
N LEU A 186 -40.47 -11.18 1.08
CA LEU A 186 -41.11 -10.20 1.95
C LEU A 186 -42.33 -9.56 1.29
N THR A 187 -42.24 -9.21 0.00
CA THR A 187 -43.39 -8.69 -0.77
C THR A 187 -44.50 -9.72 -0.88
N GLN A 188 -44.17 -10.99 -1.15
CA GLN A 188 -45.16 -12.08 -1.18
C GLN A 188 -45.80 -12.31 0.19
N LEU A 189 -45.04 -12.24 1.28
CA LEU A 189 -45.56 -12.37 2.63
C LEU A 189 -46.54 -11.22 2.95
N GLN A 190 -46.20 -9.99 2.54
CA GLN A 190 -47.09 -8.84 2.66
C GLN A 190 -48.40 -9.03 1.87
N GLU A 191 -48.34 -9.56 0.65
CA GLU A 191 -49.53 -9.88 -0.14
C GLU A 191 -50.40 -10.97 0.51
N VAL A 192 -49.79 -12.03 1.05
CA VAL A 192 -50.52 -13.09 1.75
C VAL A 192 -51.19 -12.56 3.00
N VAL A 193 -50.52 -11.72 3.80
CA VAL A 193 -51.10 -11.07 4.98
C VAL A 193 -52.24 -10.14 4.58
N GLY A 194 -52.07 -9.35 3.52
CA GLY A 194 -53.14 -8.48 3.00
C GLY A 194 -54.36 -9.27 2.51
N ARG A 195 -54.15 -10.40 1.84
CA ARG A 195 -55.24 -11.28 1.38
C ARG A 195 -55.96 -11.94 2.55
N GLN A 196 -55.22 -12.45 3.55
CA GLN A 196 -55.79 -13.03 4.76
C GLN A 196 -56.65 -12.01 5.53
N GLN A 197 -56.20 -10.76 5.63
CA GLN A 197 -56.97 -9.68 6.26
C GLN A 197 -58.28 -9.42 5.50
N GLN A 198 -58.25 -9.40 4.16
CA GLN A 198 -59.47 -9.22 3.37
C GLN A 198 -60.45 -10.40 3.51
N GLU A 199 -59.96 -11.63 3.50
CA GLU A 199 -60.80 -12.82 3.73
C GLU A 199 -61.43 -12.78 5.13
N PHE A 200 -60.69 -12.31 6.14
CA PHE A 200 -61.21 -12.14 7.50
C PHE A 200 -62.31 -11.06 7.58
N ILE A 201 -62.12 -9.91 6.93
CA ILE A 201 -63.16 -8.86 6.86
C ILE A 201 -64.42 -9.41 6.18
N GLN A 202 -64.28 -10.13 5.07
CA GLN A 202 -65.42 -10.73 4.39
C GLN A 202 -66.13 -11.79 5.25
N PHE A 203 -65.38 -12.58 6.02
CA PHE A 203 -65.96 -13.52 6.99
C PHE A 203 -66.73 -12.78 8.07
N GLN A 204 -66.16 -11.72 8.65
CA GLN A 204 -66.80 -10.87 9.66
C GLN A 204 -68.10 -10.27 9.12
N ASP A 205 -68.09 -9.71 7.91
CA ASP A 205 -69.28 -9.14 7.27
C ASP A 205 -70.36 -10.19 7.05
N ARG A 206 -70.00 -11.37 6.55
CA ARG A 206 -70.95 -12.49 6.37
C ARG A 206 -71.53 -12.96 7.70
N LEU A 207 -70.70 -13.06 8.73
CA LEU A 207 -71.12 -13.46 10.06
C LEU A 207 -72.06 -12.42 10.67
N TRP A 208 -71.76 -11.13 10.52
CA TRP A 208 -72.64 -10.03 10.93
C TRP A 208 -73.98 -10.07 10.19
N ILE A 209 -73.97 -10.22 8.86
CA ILE A 209 -75.20 -10.35 8.06
C ILE A 209 -76.02 -11.55 8.54
N LYS A 210 -75.40 -12.71 8.80
CA LYS A 210 -76.12 -13.90 9.27
C LYS A 210 -76.68 -13.75 10.68
N LEU A 211 -75.95 -13.07 11.57
CA LEU A 211 -76.46 -12.72 12.91
C LEU A 211 -77.60 -11.70 12.83
N GLN A 212 -77.51 -10.71 11.94
CA GLN A 212 -78.57 -9.74 11.69
C GLN A 212 -79.82 -10.41 11.09
N ASP A 213 -79.66 -11.30 10.10
CA ASP A 213 -80.76 -12.11 9.54
C ASP A 213 -81.47 -12.91 10.64
N PHE A 214 -80.69 -13.51 11.55
CA PHE A 214 -81.21 -14.27 12.69
C PHE A 214 -81.94 -13.36 13.70
N ALA A 215 -81.37 -12.19 14.01
CA ALA A 215 -81.98 -11.19 14.87
C ALA A 215 -83.28 -10.62 14.27
N ASP A 216 -83.32 -10.36 12.97
CA ASP A 216 -84.52 -9.89 12.25
C ASP A 216 -85.61 -10.97 12.22
N MET A 217 -85.24 -12.25 12.09
CA MET A 217 -86.18 -13.37 12.15
C MET A 217 -86.76 -13.57 13.56
N LEU A 218 -85.96 -13.38 14.61
CA LEU A 218 -86.45 -13.34 16.00
C LEU A 218 -87.35 -12.12 16.25
N SER A 219 -86.94 -10.95 15.76
CA SER A 219 -87.67 -9.69 15.92
C SER A 219 -89.05 -9.74 15.24
N LYS A 220 -89.13 -10.21 13.99
CA LYS A 220 -90.40 -10.37 13.26
C LYS A 220 -91.36 -11.38 13.89
N SER A 221 -90.87 -12.34 14.67
CA SER A 221 -91.73 -13.33 15.34
C SER A 221 -92.34 -12.81 16.65
N ALA A 222 -91.94 -11.63 17.15
CA ALA A 222 -92.33 -11.17 18.48
C ALA A 222 -92.66 -9.67 18.62
N THR A 223 -92.68 -8.90 17.53
CA THR A 223 -92.73 -7.42 17.60
C THR A 223 -94.11 -6.78 17.64
N GLU A 224 -95.22 -7.52 17.53
CA GLU A 224 -96.56 -6.92 17.62
C GLU A 224 -97.08 -6.82 19.06
N GLN A 225 -96.60 -7.67 19.97
CA GLN A 225 -97.00 -7.68 21.39
C GLN A 225 -96.04 -6.90 22.32
N VAL A 226 -94.83 -6.55 21.86
CA VAL A 226 -93.78 -5.90 22.68
C VAL A 226 -93.93 -4.37 22.76
N ILE A 227 -94.59 -3.72 21.81
CA ILE A 227 -94.78 -2.25 21.83
C ILE A 227 -95.56 -1.80 23.08
N HIS A 228 -96.41 -2.66 23.65
CA HIS A 228 -97.16 -2.37 24.86
C HIS A 228 -96.32 -2.51 26.16
N ALA A 229 -95.29 -3.35 26.15
CA ALA A 229 -94.37 -3.57 27.28
C ALA A 229 -93.24 -2.53 27.36
N LEU A 230 -92.90 -1.88 26.24
CA LEU A 230 -91.84 -0.86 26.14
C LEU A 230 -92.12 0.41 26.97
N LYS A 231 -93.38 0.71 27.29
CA LYS A 231 -93.76 1.87 28.12
C LYS A 231 -93.39 1.70 29.61
N GLU A 232 -93.32 0.46 30.10
CA GLU A 232 -92.97 0.16 31.50
C GLU A 232 -91.45 0.14 31.70
N VAL A 233 -90.70 -0.32 30.69
CA VAL A 233 -89.23 -0.43 30.76
C VAL A 233 -88.52 0.94 30.75
N ILE A 234 -89.14 1.99 30.16
CA ILE A 234 -88.60 3.36 30.21
C ILE A 234 -88.63 3.93 31.64
N ALA A 235 -89.52 3.44 32.51
CA ALA A 235 -89.53 3.81 33.93
C ALA A 235 -88.41 3.11 34.72
N ASP A 236 -88.13 1.84 34.40
CA ASP A 236 -87.03 1.06 35.00
C ASP A 236 -85.64 1.52 34.53
N PHE A 237 -85.54 2.00 33.28
CA PHE A 237 -84.34 2.61 32.72
C PHE A 237 -83.86 3.83 33.52
N ASN A 238 -84.79 4.55 34.16
CA ASN A 238 -84.46 5.74 34.97
C ASN A 238 -83.98 5.38 36.40
N ASN A 239 -84.38 4.21 36.92
CA ASN A 239 -83.93 3.73 38.25
C ASN A 239 -82.54 3.09 38.21
N ASN A 240 -82.13 2.48 37.09
CA ASN A 240 -80.81 1.84 36.94
C ASN A 240 -79.66 2.81 36.56
N LEU A 241 -79.99 4.09 36.31
CA LEU A 241 -79.03 5.12 35.91
C LEU A 241 -78.04 5.51 37.03
N VAL A 242 -78.36 5.21 38.30
CA VAL A 242 -77.55 5.63 39.46
C VAL A 242 -76.50 4.59 39.88
N GLU A 243 -76.72 3.30 39.61
CA GLU A 243 -75.85 2.23 40.13
C GLU A 243 -74.86 1.67 39.08
N GLN A 244 -75.28 1.46 37.82
CA GLN A 244 -74.42 0.86 36.79
C GLN A 244 -73.48 1.85 36.06
N PHE A 245 -73.67 3.16 36.22
CA PHE A 245 -72.71 4.15 35.71
C PHE A 245 -71.46 4.30 36.59
N GLY A 246 -71.50 3.91 37.87
CA GLY A 246 -70.35 4.01 38.77
C GLY A 246 -69.19 3.09 38.40
N ASP A 247 -69.47 1.83 38.03
CA ASP A 247 -68.44 0.85 37.65
C ASP A 247 -67.98 1.00 36.20
N ASN A 248 -68.86 1.45 35.28
CA ASN A 248 -68.48 1.81 33.93
C ASN A 248 -67.58 3.05 33.88
N PHE A 249 -67.81 4.06 34.73
CA PHE A 249 -66.87 5.17 34.89
C PHE A 249 -65.54 4.73 35.51
N LYS A 250 -65.49 3.72 36.39
CA LYS A 250 -64.22 3.16 36.88
C LYS A 250 -63.43 2.45 35.79
N GLN A 251 -64.07 1.62 34.96
CA GLN A 251 -63.39 0.94 33.85
C GLN A 251 -62.98 1.92 32.74
N LEU A 252 -63.82 2.92 32.44
CA LEU A 252 -63.47 4.00 31.53
C LEU A 252 -62.31 4.84 32.08
N ASN A 253 -62.32 5.18 33.37
CA ASN A 253 -61.22 5.90 34.02
C ASN A 253 -59.93 5.07 34.03
N ALA A 254 -60.01 3.74 34.17
CA ALA A 254 -58.86 2.84 34.05
C ALA A 254 -58.32 2.77 32.62
N ALA A 255 -59.18 2.67 31.60
CA ALA A 255 -58.78 2.71 30.19
C ALA A 255 -58.20 4.08 29.79
N VAL A 256 -58.74 5.18 30.35
CA VAL A 256 -58.18 6.52 30.20
C VAL A 256 -56.82 6.61 30.90
N LEU A 257 -56.63 5.97 32.06
CA LEU A 257 -55.33 5.90 32.74
C LEU A 257 -54.29 5.08 31.95
N GLU A 258 -54.70 3.97 31.33
CA GLU A 258 -53.85 3.21 30.41
C GLU A 258 -53.52 4.01 29.14
N LEU A 259 -54.45 4.80 28.62
CA LEU A 259 -54.19 5.74 27.53
C LEU A 259 -53.22 6.85 27.93
N VAL A 260 -53.31 7.35 29.17
CA VAL A 260 -52.35 8.32 29.73
C VAL A 260 -50.97 7.68 29.92
N GLN A 261 -50.90 6.42 30.38
CA GLN A 261 -49.65 5.66 30.42
C GLN A 261 -49.09 5.41 29.02
N TRP A 262 -49.92 5.06 28.05
CA TRP A 262 -49.52 4.91 26.66
C TRP A 262 -49.01 6.23 26.08
N GLN A 263 -49.67 7.35 26.40
CA GLN A 263 -49.21 8.69 26.02
C GLN A 263 -47.86 9.04 26.66
N GLU A 264 -47.65 8.71 27.94
CA GLU A 264 -46.37 8.96 28.60
C GLU A 264 -45.25 8.07 28.02
N ASN A 265 -45.54 6.81 27.74
CA ASN A 265 -44.61 5.91 27.06
C ASN A 265 -44.29 6.40 25.63
N TYR A 266 -45.30 6.86 24.89
CA TYR A 266 -45.12 7.44 23.55
C TYR A 266 -44.33 8.76 23.61
N ARG A 267 -44.55 9.59 24.64
CA ARG A 267 -43.76 10.80 24.90
C ARG A 267 -42.29 10.46 25.11
N GLN A 268 -41.99 9.45 25.95
CA GLN A 268 -40.63 8.99 26.19
C GLN A 268 -39.99 8.40 24.92
N GLN A 269 -40.75 7.67 24.11
CA GLN A 269 -40.29 7.12 22.84
C GLN A 269 -39.98 8.24 21.83
N LEU A 270 -40.81 9.28 21.76
CA LEU A 270 -40.55 10.48 20.96
C LEU A 270 -39.32 11.24 21.46
N GLU A 271 -39.09 11.30 22.77
CA GLU A 271 -37.92 11.94 23.37
C GLU A 271 -36.62 11.18 23.00
N GLN A 272 -36.63 9.84 23.10
CA GLN A 272 -35.53 8.99 22.63
C GLN A 272 -35.30 9.11 21.12
N MET A 273 -36.37 9.09 20.32
CA MET A 273 -36.27 9.25 18.87
C MET A 273 -35.72 10.62 18.49
N THR A 274 -36.09 11.67 19.22
CA THR A 274 -35.57 13.03 19.03
C THR A 274 -34.07 13.08 19.34
N THR A 275 -33.64 12.40 20.41
CA THR A 275 -32.21 12.29 20.77
C THR A 275 -31.43 11.54 19.69
N GLN A 276 -31.99 10.44 19.16
CA GLN A 276 -31.37 9.70 18.07
C GLN A 276 -31.33 10.50 16.75
N TYR A 277 -32.37 11.29 16.47
CA TYR A 277 -32.36 12.21 15.33
C TYR A 277 -31.28 13.28 15.47
N GLN A 278 -31.10 13.85 16.67
CA GLN A 278 -30.01 14.80 16.93
C GLN A 278 -28.64 14.16 16.73
N LEU A 279 -28.41 12.95 17.24
CA LEU A 279 -27.17 12.21 17.02
C LEU A 279 -26.93 11.95 15.53
N GLY A 280 -27.97 11.56 14.79
CA GLY A 280 -27.90 11.37 13.34
C GLY A 280 -27.53 12.66 12.59
N VAL A 281 -28.16 13.79 12.92
CA VAL A 281 -27.84 15.10 12.35
C VAL A 281 -26.40 15.51 12.68
N GLN A 282 -25.94 15.24 13.90
CA GLN A 282 -24.58 15.54 14.32
C GLN A 282 -23.54 14.69 13.56
N ALA A 283 -23.83 13.40 13.36
CA ALA A 283 -23.00 12.50 12.55
C ALA A 283 -22.94 12.93 11.07
N ILE A 284 -24.07 13.37 10.49
CA ILE A 284 -24.11 13.93 9.13
C ILE A 284 -23.28 15.22 9.06
N THR A 285 -23.38 16.08 10.07
CA THR A 285 -22.61 17.34 10.14
C THR A 285 -21.11 17.06 10.25
N GLN A 286 -20.70 16.09 11.08
CA GLN A 286 -19.30 15.65 11.16
C GLN A 286 -18.82 15.03 9.84
N THR A 287 -19.66 14.23 9.19
CA THR A 287 -19.33 13.64 7.88
C THR A 287 -19.16 14.74 6.82
N ALA A 288 -20.04 15.74 6.80
CA ALA A 288 -19.91 16.89 5.91
C ALA A 288 -18.62 17.68 6.18
N SER A 289 -18.26 17.89 7.45
CA SER A 289 -16.99 18.52 7.83
C SER A 289 -15.77 17.68 7.39
N ALA A 290 -15.79 16.37 7.60
CA ALA A 290 -14.73 15.47 7.17
C ALA A 290 -14.57 15.46 5.65
N VAL A 291 -15.68 15.44 4.89
CA VAL A 291 -15.66 15.55 3.42
C VAL A 291 -15.13 16.91 2.98
N SER A 292 -15.48 17.99 3.67
CA SER A 292 -14.91 19.32 3.40
C SER A 292 -13.40 19.35 3.65
N HIS A 293 -12.91 18.74 4.72
CA HIS A 293 -11.47 18.61 4.99
C HIS A 293 -10.76 17.78 3.93
N ILE A 294 -11.34 16.64 3.52
CA ILE A 294 -10.79 15.81 2.44
C ILE A 294 -10.73 16.63 1.14
N SER A 295 -11.76 17.41 0.83
CA SER A 295 -11.80 18.26 -0.36
C SER A 295 -10.71 19.34 -0.31
N GLU A 296 -10.48 19.95 0.85
CA GLU A 296 -9.45 20.98 1.02
C GLU A 296 -8.04 20.39 0.88
N GLU A 297 -7.75 19.27 1.57
CA GLU A 297 -6.46 18.57 1.47
C GLU A 297 -6.21 18.00 0.08
N SER A 298 -7.24 17.51 -0.60
CA SER A 298 -7.13 17.01 -1.99
C SER A 298 -6.78 18.14 -2.97
N ARG A 299 -7.01 19.40 -2.61
CA ARG A 299 -6.65 20.57 -3.43
C ARG A 299 -5.15 20.82 -3.47
N VAL A 300 -4.39 20.27 -2.53
CA VAL A 300 -2.92 20.33 -2.48
C VAL A 300 -2.30 19.40 -3.53
N ILE A 301 -2.96 18.28 -3.86
CA ILE A 301 -2.44 17.28 -4.81
C ILE A 301 -2.14 17.89 -6.19
N PRO A 302 -3.06 18.65 -6.84
CA PRO A 302 -2.74 19.34 -8.10
C PRO A 302 -1.56 20.30 -7.99
N ALA A 303 -1.43 21.03 -6.88
CA ALA A 303 -0.33 21.97 -6.66
C ALA A 303 1.01 21.22 -6.58
N SER A 304 1.08 20.14 -5.80
CA SER A 304 2.26 19.28 -5.73
C SER A 304 2.58 18.59 -7.07
N MET A 305 1.57 18.22 -7.85
CA MET A 305 1.78 17.69 -9.20
C MET A 305 2.32 18.75 -10.17
N GLN A 306 1.98 20.02 -9.96
CA GLN A 306 2.50 21.13 -10.76
C GLN A 306 3.95 21.47 -10.39
N GLU A 307 4.32 21.38 -9.11
CA GLU A 307 5.73 21.44 -8.68
C GLU A 307 6.53 20.25 -9.23
N LEU A 308 5.98 19.04 -9.16
CA LEU A 308 6.60 17.84 -9.73
C LEU A 308 6.83 17.98 -11.24
N LYS A 309 5.88 18.59 -11.97
CA LYS A 309 6.05 18.93 -13.39
C LYS A 309 7.25 19.86 -13.60
N GLY A 310 7.43 20.89 -12.76
CA GLY A 310 8.59 21.76 -12.80
C GLY A 310 9.91 21.01 -12.58
N VAL A 311 9.95 20.10 -11.59
CA VAL A 311 11.12 19.23 -11.34
C VAL A 311 11.40 18.34 -12.55
N MET A 312 10.38 17.77 -13.17
CA MET A 312 10.53 16.95 -14.37
C MET A 312 11.07 17.75 -15.57
N GLU A 313 10.59 18.98 -15.78
CA GLU A 313 11.08 19.86 -16.86
C GLU A 313 12.57 20.23 -16.64
N VAL A 314 12.96 20.55 -15.41
CA VAL A 314 14.37 20.83 -15.06
C VAL A 314 15.24 19.58 -15.27
N ASN A 315 14.76 18.41 -14.85
CA ASN A 315 15.48 17.15 -15.04
C ASN A 315 15.67 16.83 -16.54
N GLN A 316 14.62 17.04 -17.35
CA GLN A 316 14.68 16.87 -18.80
C GLN A 316 15.71 17.81 -19.45
N HIS A 317 15.77 19.07 -18.99
CA HIS A 317 16.78 20.02 -19.43
C HIS A 317 18.19 19.59 -19.03
N GLN A 318 18.38 19.11 -17.79
CA GLN A 318 19.66 18.57 -17.33
C GLN A 318 20.12 17.37 -18.16
N LEU A 319 19.22 16.46 -18.53
CA LEU A 319 19.52 15.34 -19.42
C LEU A 319 19.97 15.82 -20.82
N GLN A 320 19.33 16.86 -21.37
CA GLN A 320 19.75 17.45 -22.65
C GLN A 320 21.13 18.10 -22.58
N GLU A 321 21.44 18.85 -21.52
CA GLU A 321 22.80 19.40 -21.34
C GLU A 321 23.84 18.30 -21.15
N LEU A 322 23.51 17.23 -20.42
CA LEU A 322 24.40 16.09 -20.23
C LEU A 322 24.70 15.38 -21.56
N GLN A 323 23.68 15.25 -22.42
CA GLN A 323 23.86 14.77 -23.79
C GLN A 323 24.73 15.72 -24.63
N ARG A 324 24.55 17.04 -24.50
CA ARG A 324 25.40 18.03 -25.18
C ARG A 324 26.86 17.98 -24.70
N HIS A 325 27.08 17.77 -23.41
CA HIS A 325 28.42 17.58 -22.85
C HIS A 325 29.07 16.29 -23.34
N LEU A 326 28.33 15.19 -23.42
CA LEU A 326 28.83 13.94 -24.01
C LEU A 326 29.21 14.10 -25.48
N GLU A 327 28.43 14.89 -26.23
CA GLU A 327 28.69 15.18 -27.64
C GLU A 327 29.91 16.11 -27.80
N ALA A 328 30.07 17.11 -26.95
CA ALA A 328 31.30 17.91 -26.87
C ALA A 328 32.52 17.05 -26.52
N PHE A 329 32.36 16.06 -25.64
CA PHE A 329 33.42 15.11 -25.28
C PHE A 329 33.83 14.23 -26.47
N LYS A 330 32.85 13.77 -27.26
CA LYS A 330 33.08 13.06 -28.52
C LYS A 330 33.86 13.94 -29.51
N ASP A 331 33.50 15.21 -29.64
CA ASP A 331 34.22 16.16 -30.51
C ASP A 331 35.65 16.42 -30.04
N ILE A 332 35.87 16.56 -28.72
CA ILE A 332 37.21 16.70 -28.14
C ILE A 332 38.04 15.45 -28.44
N ARG A 333 37.47 14.25 -28.25
CA ARG A 333 38.14 12.98 -28.62
C ARG A 333 38.51 12.97 -30.09
N ASP A 334 37.58 13.32 -30.98
CA ASP A 334 37.83 13.27 -32.43
C ASP A 334 38.88 14.30 -32.86
N ARG A 335 38.90 15.50 -32.25
CA ARG A 335 39.95 16.50 -32.47
C ARG A 335 41.29 16.06 -31.89
N ALA A 336 41.32 15.46 -30.70
CA ALA A 336 42.54 14.93 -30.10
C ALA A 336 43.14 13.81 -30.96
N VAL A 337 42.31 12.92 -31.52
CA VAL A 337 42.75 11.87 -32.46
C VAL A 337 43.33 12.47 -33.74
N LYS A 338 42.80 13.59 -34.25
CA LYS A 338 43.34 14.31 -35.42
C LYS A 338 44.60 15.12 -35.13
N ALA A 339 44.75 15.64 -33.91
CA ALA A 339 45.90 16.44 -33.50
C ALA A 339 47.19 15.61 -33.35
N VAL A 340 47.09 14.31 -33.05
CA VAL A 340 48.28 13.43 -32.92
C VAL A 340 49.09 13.34 -34.23
N PRO A 341 48.49 13.12 -35.41
CA PRO A 341 49.17 13.23 -36.70
C PRO A 341 49.79 14.61 -36.99
N GLU A 342 49.09 15.71 -36.66
CA GLU A 342 49.57 17.07 -36.89
C GLU A 342 50.78 17.39 -36.01
N ILE A 343 50.75 17.03 -34.72
CA ILE A 343 51.90 17.17 -33.82
C ILE A 343 53.10 16.39 -34.36
N ARG A 344 52.89 15.18 -34.88
CA ARG A 344 53.95 14.40 -35.50
C ARG A 344 54.51 15.08 -36.76
N ALA A 345 53.66 15.65 -37.61
CA ALA A 345 54.08 16.39 -38.80
C ALA A 345 54.87 17.66 -38.44
N GLN A 346 54.42 18.43 -37.45
CA GLN A 346 55.13 19.61 -36.95
C GLN A 346 56.49 19.25 -36.35
N ILE A 347 56.59 18.13 -35.64
CA ILE A 347 57.86 17.62 -35.11
C ILE A 347 58.80 17.23 -36.25
N ASP A 348 58.33 16.53 -37.29
CA ASP A 348 59.13 16.17 -38.45
C ASP A 348 59.58 17.41 -39.26
N GLU A 349 58.71 18.41 -39.41
CA GLU A 349 59.05 19.69 -40.04
C GLU A 349 60.07 20.48 -39.23
N THR A 350 59.94 20.50 -37.89
CA THR A 350 60.90 21.14 -36.98
C THR A 350 62.27 20.47 -37.05
N VAL A 351 62.30 19.13 -37.09
CA VAL A 351 63.55 18.36 -37.24
C VAL A 351 64.23 18.63 -38.59
N ASN A 352 63.45 18.74 -39.68
CA ASN A 352 63.98 19.11 -40.99
C ASN A 352 64.43 20.58 -41.09
N GLY A 353 63.68 21.50 -40.47
CA GLY A 353 64.05 22.91 -40.35
C GLY A 353 65.35 23.08 -39.57
N MET A 354 65.52 22.33 -38.48
CA MET A 354 66.75 22.32 -37.69
C MET A 354 67.95 21.79 -38.51
N LYS A 355 67.77 20.70 -39.26
CA LYS A 355 68.79 20.16 -40.17
C LYS A 355 69.23 21.19 -41.24
N THR A 356 68.26 21.91 -41.80
CA THR A 356 68.50 22.95 -42.82
C THR A 356 69.20 24.17 -42.23
N ALA A 357 68.80 24.60 -41.02
CA ALA A 357 69.43 25.70 -40.30
C ALA A 357 70.89 25.37 -39.95
N THR A 358 71.17 24.16 -39.48
CA THR A 358 72.54 23.70 -39.20
C THR A 358 73.39 23.69 -40.47
N GLN A 359 72.88 23.18 -41.60
CA GLN A 359 73.59 23.20 -42.89
C GLN A 359 73.85 24.62 -43.43
N THR A 360 72.88 25.52 -43.26
CA THR A 360 73.01 26.93 -43.66
C THR A 360 74.03 27.65 -42.80
N MET A 361 74.06 27.35 -41.49
CA MET A 361 75.05 27.90 -40.56
C MET A 361 76.47 27.41 -40.88
N THR A 362 76.65 26.14 -41.23
CA THR A 362 77.96 25.60 -41.66
C THR A 362 78.45 26.27 -42.95
N LYS A 363 77.55 26.56 -43.91
CA LYS A 363 77.88 27.33 -45.12
C LYS A 363 78.19 28.80 -44.85
N GLY A 364 77.44 29.44 -43.96
CA GLY A 364 77.65 30.84 -43.57
C GLY A 364 78.97 31.06 -42.83
N LEU A 365 79.37 30.10 -41.98
CA LEU A 365 80.68 30.09 -41.33
C LEU A 365 81.83 29.95 -42.34
N GLN A 366 81.62 29.21 -43.44
CA GLN A 366 82.62 29.04 -44.49
C GLN A 366 82.80 30.29 -45.36
N GLN A 367 81.73 31.04 -45.63
CA GLN A 367 81.81 32.34 -46.34
C GLN A 367 82.34 33.47 -45.46
N ALA A 368 82.03 33.47 -44.16
CA ALA A 368 82.59 34.44 -43.21
C ALA A 368 84.12 34.35 -43.10
N THR A 369 84.70 33.20 -43.45
CA THR A 369 86.15 32.97 -43.42
C THR A 369 86.88 33.66 -44.59
N GLU A 370 86.18 33.97 -45.70
CA GLU A 370 86.72 34.70 -46.87
C GLU A 370 86.67 36.24 -46.71
N THR A 371 85.64 36.78 -46.06
CA THR A 371 85.45 38.25 -45.95
C THR A 371 86.30 38.90 -44.86
N VAL A 372 86.83 38.10 -43.94
CA VAL A 372 87.62 38.57 -42.79
C VAL A 372 89.03 39.02 -43.20
N THR A 373 89.54 38.61 -44.37
CA THR A 373 90.93 38.89 -44.79
C THR A 373 91.17 40.36 -45.16
N GLU A 374 90.12 41.14 -45.48
CA GLU A 374 90.25 42.54 -45.92
C GLU A 374 89.86 43.59 -44.85
N GLY A 375 89.11 43.21 -43.79
CA GLY A 375 88.58 44.17 -42.80
C GLY A 375 89.43 44.39 -41.53
N ILE A 376 90.51 43.63 -41.34
CA ILE A 376 91.21 43.53 -40.03
C ILE A 376 91.98 44.79 -39.62
N ALA A 377 92.37 45.67 -40.55
CA ALA A 377 93.19 46.84 -40.21
C ALA A 377 92.41 48.02 -39.61
N GLU A 378 91.16 48.23 -40.02
CA GLU A 378 90.31 49.34 -39.56
C GLU A 378 89.57 49.00 -38.25
N SER A 379 89.18 47.72 -38.06
CA SER A 379 88.40 47.29 -36.90
C SER A 379 89.20 47.16 -35.59
N GLY A 380 90.53 47.04 -35.65
CA GLY A 380 91.36 46.67 -34.49
C GLY A 380 91.25 47.59 -33.26
N ARG A 381 90.89 48.87 -33.43
CA ARG A 381 90.72 49.80 -32.30
C ARG A 381 89.30 49.91 -31.77
N SER A 382 88.29 49.70 -32.61
CA SER A 382 86.88 49.78 -32.19
C SER A 382 86.39 48.44 -31.59
N LEU A 383 86.92 47.31 -32.10
CA LEU A 383 86.60 45.97 -31.62
C LEU A 383 87.06 45.74 -30.18
N GLN A 384 88.22 46.27 -29.79
CA GLN A 384 88.76 46.06 -28.43
C GLN A 384 87.88 46.71 -27.35
N GLN A 385 87.29 47.87 -27.62
CA GLN A 385 86.43 48.57 -26.66
C GLN A 385 85.01 47.98 -26.63
N ALA A 386 84.47 47.56 -27.78
CA ALA A 386 83.16 46.93 -27.86
C ALA A 386 83.13 45.48 -27.35
N ILE A 387 84.20 44.70 -27.53
CA ILE A 387 84.30 43.31 -27.04
C ILE A 387 84.42 43.25 -25.53
N VAL A 388 85.16 44.17 -24.90
CA VAL A 388 85.29 44.19 -23.43
C VAL A 388 83.95 44.55 -22.78
N SER A 389 83.25 45.59 -23.25
CA SER A 389 81.95 45.96 -22.68
C SER A 389 80.87 44.92 -22.99
N SER A 390 80.84 44.37 -24.21
CA SER A 390 79.85 43.34 -24.58
C SER A 390 80.13 42.02 -23.88
N GLY A 391 81.39 41.67 -23.63
CA GLY A 391 81.75 40.46 -22.87
C GLY A 391 81.29 40.54 -21.41
N GLU A 392 81.46 41.69 -20.77
CA GLU A 392 80.95 41.91 -19.41
C GLU A 392 79.41 41.93 -19.36
N GLU A 393 78.75 42.60 -20.30
CA GLU A 393 77.28 42.64 -20.36
C GLU A 393 76.66 41.28 -20.66
N LEU A 394 77.26 40.50 -21.56
CA LEU A 394 76.75 39.18 -21.96
C LEU A 394 76.95 38.16 -20.84
N VAL A 395 78.04 38.21 -20.08
CA VAL A 395 78.23 37.39 -18.88
C VAL A 395 77.19 37.74 -17.82
N ILE A 396 77.01 39.02 -17.49
CA ILE A 396 76.02 39.48 -16.50
C ILE A 396 74.60 39.07 -16.92
N ASN A 397 74.25 39.28 -18.20
CA ASN A 397 72.91 38.96 -18.68
C ASN A 397 72.69 37.44 -18.78
N SER A 398 73.72 36.67 -19.12
CA SER A 398 73.69 35.20 -19.10
C SER A 398 73.54 34.65 -17.68
N GLU A 399 74.22 35.22 -16.69
CA GLU A 399 74.06 34.87 -15.28
C GLU A 399 72.64 35.18 -14.79
N LYS A 400 72.09 36.34 -15.17
CA LYS A 400 70.73 36.75 -14.82
C LYS A 400 69.66 35.88 -15.47
N VAL A 401 69.83 35.52 -16.74
CA VAL A 401 68.95 34.58 -17.45
C VAL A 401 69.04 33.19 -16.84
N ASN A 402 70.24 32.70 -16.55
CA ASN A 402 70.42 31.39 -15.91
C ASN A 402 69.80 31.34 -14.51
N ALA A 403 69.97 32.39 -13.70
CA ALA A 403 69.32 32.51 -12.40
C ALA A 403 67.78 32.56 -12.52
N SER A 404 67.26 33.26 -13.51
CA SER A 404 65.81 33.36 -13.76
C SER A 404 65.23 32.03 -14.30
N LEU A 405 65.98 31.31 -15.14
CA LEU A 405 65.62 29.97 -15.62
C LEU A 405 65.69 28.93 -14.49
N GLN A 406 66.69 28.98 -13.61
CA GLN A 406 66.74 28.13 -12.42
C GLN A 406 65.58 28.44 -11.47
N GLY A 407 65.27 29.71 -11.23
CA GLY A 407 64.11 30.12 -10.41
C GLY A 407 62.79 29.63 -11.00
N SER A 408 62.60 29.80 -12.32
CA SER A 408 61.40 29.33 -13.02
C SER A 408 61.31 27.80 -13.02
N SER A 409 62.43 27.10 -13.23
CA SER A 409 62.49 25.63 -13.17
C SER A 409 62.16 25.10 -11.78
N ALA A 410 62.62 25.76 -10.72
CA ALA A 410 62.31 25.38 -9.34
C ALA A 410 60.82 25.60 -9.02
N VAL A 411 60.24 26.70 -9.49
CA VAL A 411 58.80 26.98 -9.34
C VAL A 411 57.96 25.99 -10.14
N ILE A 412 58.34 25.66 -11.38
CA ILE A 412 57.65 24.65 -12.20
C ILE A 412 57.73 23.27 -11.54
N ALA A 413 58.89 22.87 -11.03
CA ALA A 413 59.05 21.61 -10.32
C ALA A 413 58.16 21.55 -9.07
N LYS A 414 58.11 22.64 -8.28
CA LYS A 414 57.25 22.76 -7.10
C LYS A 414 55.76 22.70 -7.47
N ASN A 415 55.33 23.45 -8.49
CA ASN A 415 53.96 23.43 -8.97
C ASN A 415 53.54 22.05 -9.51
N ASN A 416 54.45 21.34 -10.20
CA ASN A 416 54.16 19.98 -10.66
C ASN A 416 53.96 19.02 -9.49
N GLU A 417 54.78 19.12 -8.44
CA GLU A 417 54.60 18.26 -7.26
C GLU A 417 53.32 18.60 -6.50
N GLU A 418 53.00 19.89 -6.32
CA GLU A 418 51.74 20.33 -5.69
C GLU A 418 50.51 19.91 -6.52
N THR A 419 50.58 20.03 -7.85
CA THR A 419 49.51 19.58 -8.75
C THR A 419 49.34 18.06 -8.69
N ARG A 420 50.44 17.31 -8.64
CA ARG A 420 50.41 15.85 -8.49
C ARG A 420 49.74 15.45 -7.18
N GLN A 421 50.10 16.10 -6.07
CA GLN A 421 49.47 15.87 -4.76
C GLN A 421 47.97 16.22 -4.78
N MET A 422 47.58 17.38 -5.32
CA MET A 422 46.16 17.75 -5.43
C MET A 422 45.36 16.73 -6.25
N PHE A 423 45.93 16.21 -7.35
CA PHE A 423 45.26 15.17 -8.14
C PHE A 423 45.14 13.85 -7.38
N GLU A 424 46.19 13.46 -6.66
CA GLU A 424 46.23 12.23 -5.86
C GLU A 424 45.21 12.30 -4.71
N ASP A 425 45.14 13.44 -4.01
CA ASP A 425 44.17 13.70 -2.95
C ASP A 425 42.73 13.76 -3.50
N GLY A 426 42.50 14.47 -4.61
CA GLY A 426 41.19 14.56 -5.25
C GLY A 426 40.66 13.22 -5.76
N LEU A 427 41.54 12.39 -6.34
CA LEU A 427 41.19 11.03 -6.76
C LEU A 427 40.83 10.15 -5.56
N ARG A 428 41.59 10.25 -4.47
CA ARG A 428 41.35 9.48 -3.24
C ARG A 428 40.05 9.89 -2.57
N GLU A 429 39.76 11.19 -2.49
CA GLU A 429 38.51 11.71 -1.94
C GLU A 429 37.31 11.31 -2.79
N THR A 430 37.42 11.43 -4.13
CA THR A 430 36.36 11.00 -5.05
C THR A 430 36.07 9.50 -4.91
N ASN A 431 37.10 8.66 -4.79
CA ASN A 431 36.92 7.22 -4.59
C ASN A 431 36.22 6.92 -3.26
N THR A 432 36.61 7.61 -2.19
CA THR A 432 35.97 7.49 -0.88
C THR A 432 34.48 7.87 -0.94
N ILE A 433 34.14 8.97 -1.61
CA ILE A 433 32.75 9.41 -1.79
C ILE A 433 31.95 8.36 -2.60
N LEU A 434 32.53 7.82 -3.68
CA LEU A 434 31.86 6.80 -4.49
C LEU A 434 31.64 5.50 -3.71
N GLN A 435 32.61 5.06 -2.90
CA GLN A 435 32.46 3.90 -2.02
C GLN A 435 31.31 4.08 -1.03
N VAL A 436 31.25 5.23 -0.35
CA VAL A 436 30.17 5.55 0.61
C VAL A 436 28.82 5.57 -0.11
N LEU A 437 28.74 6.20 -1.29
CA LEU A 437 27.51 6.29 -2.06
C LEU A 437 27.01 4.92 -2.54
N VAL A 438 27.91 4.02 -2.94
CA VAL A 438 27.56 2.64 -3.32
C VAL A 438 27.09 1.84 -2.10
N ALA A 439 27.73 2.00 -0.94
CA ALA A 439 27.33 1.36 0.30
C ALA A 439 25.93 1.83 0.74
N ASP A 440 25.68 3.14 0.72
CA ASP A 440 24.39 3.72 1.07
C ASP A 440 23.29 3.28 0.11
N LEU A 441 23.54 3.31 -1.21
CA LEU A 441 22.58 2.82 -2.22
C LEU A 441 22.23 1.34 -2.01
N LYS A 442 23.21 0.51 -1.62
CA LYS A 442 22.98 -0.91 -1.33
C LYS A 442 22.11 -1.09 -0.08
N ASP A 443 22.42 -0.38 0.99
CA ASP A 443 21.66 -0.46 2.25
C ASP A 443 20.22 0.03 2.07
N ASP A 444 20.04 1.15 1.36
CA ASP A 444 18.72 1.69 1.05
C ASP A 444 17.90 0.74 0.18
N SER A 445 18.51 0.10 -0.83
CA SER A 445 17.84 -0.90 -1.67
C SER A 445 17.32 -2.10 -0.86
N ILE A 446 18.10 -2.58 0.11
CA ILE A 446 17.71 -3.66 1.02
C ILE A 446 16.52 -3.22 1.88
N LYS A 447 16.59 -2.03 2.51
CA LYS A 447 15.49 -1.47 3.31
C LYS A 447 14.21 -1.28 2.50
N LEU A 448 14.32 -0.81 1.26
CA LEU A 448 13.19 -0.62 0.35
C LEU A 448 12.52 -1.95 0.03
N THR A 449 13.31 -2.97 -0.32
CA THR A 449 12.82 -4.33 -0.59
C THR A 449 12.09 -4.92 0.62
N GLN A 450 12.65 -4.73 1.81
CA GLN A 450 12.06 -5.23 3.05
C GLN A 450 10.76 -4.49 3.42
N SER A 451 10.71 -3.17 3.18
CA SER A 451 9.48 -2.37 3.35
C SER A 451 8.39 -2.81 2.39
N TYR A 452 8.73 -3.07 1.12
CA TYR A 452 7.79 -3.60 0.13
C TYR A 452 7.24 -4.97 0.52
N LYS A 453 8.11 -5.88 0.96
CA LYS A 453 7.70 -7.21 1.43
C LYS A 453 6.72 -7.11 2.61
N THR A 454 7.05 -6.29 3.60
CA THR A 454 6.20 -6.08 4.79
C THR A 454 4.85 -5.45 4.42
N ALA A 455 4.84 -4.47 3.51
CA ALA A 455 3.63 -3.84 3.02
C ALA A 455 2.75 -4.83 2.25
N SER A 456 3.36 -5.69 1.40
CA SER A 456 2.65 -6.74 0.66
C SER A 456 2.03 -7.78 1.61
N GLU A 457 2.79 -8.30 2.57
CA GLU A 457 2.30 -9.25 3.57
C GLU A 457 1.15 -8.65 4.40
N SER A 458 1.28 -7.38 4.80
CA SER A 458 0.23 -6.65 5.52
C SER A 458 -1.03 -6.47 4.66
N LEU A 459 -0.88 -6.15 3.38
CA LEU A 459 -2.00 -5.98 2.45
C LEU A 459 -2.76 -7.29 2.26
N VAL A 460 -2.05 -8.40 2.02
CA VAL A 460 -2.65 -9.74 1.89
C VAL A 460 -3.40 -10.10 3.17
N THR A 461 -2.74 -9.98 4.33
CA THR A 461 -3.34 -10.31 5.63
C THR A 461 -4.58 -9.46 5.92
N LYS A 462 -4.52 -8.14 5.66
CA LYS A 462 -5.67 -7.24 5.86
C LYS A 462 -6.81 -7.55 4.90
N THR A 463 -6.50 -7.95 3.66
CA THR A 463 -7.51 -8.34 2.67
C THR A 463 -8.23 -9.63 3.10
N ASP A 464 -7.48 -10.62 3.60
CA ASP A 464 -8.06 -11.87 4.12
C ASP A 464 -8.94 -11.62 5.35
N ILE A 465 -8.48 -10.78 6.29
CA ILE A 465 -9.28 -10.39 7.47
C ILE A 465 -10.56 -9.65 7.04
N MET A 466 -10.47 -8.76 6.05
CA MET A 466 -11.63 -8.04 5.53
C MET A 466 -12.63 -9.00 4.89
N ARG A 467 -12.17 -9.96 4.09
CA ARG A 467 -13.02 -11.00 3.50
C ARG A 467 -13.73 -11.83 4.59
N ALA A 468 -12.98 -12.31 5.58
CA ALA A 468 -13.53 -13.11 6.67
C ALA A 468 -14.57 -12.34 7.50
N ARG A 469 -14.31 -11.06 7.81
CA ARG A 469 -15.28 -10.19 8.49
C ARG A 469 -16.53 -9.96 7.65
N PHE A 470 -16.38 -9.73 6.35
CA PHE A 470 -17.52 -9.51 5.47
C PHE A 470 -18.41 -10.75 5.37
N GLU A 471 -17.82 -11.95 5.28
CA GLU A 471 -18.56 -13.22 5.35
C GLU A 471 -19.29 -13.38 6.69
N GLN A 472 -18.64 -13.03 7.80
CA GLN A 472 -19.25 -13.07 9.14
C GLN A 472 -20.41 -12.08 9.29
N ASP A 473 -20.24 -10.84 8.81
CA ASP A 473 -21.27 -9.79 8.86
C ASP A 473 -22.49 -10.18 8.02
N LEU A 474 -22.28 -10.82 6.87
CA LEU A 474 -23.37 -11.37 6.04
C LEU A 474 -24.12 -12.51 6.74
N ASP A 475 -23.43 -13.45 7.40
CA ASP A 475 -24.10 -14.52 8.16
C ASP A 475 -24.87 -13.96 9.37
N SER A 476 -24.31 -12.96 10.05
CA SER A 476 -24.96 -12.26 11.16
C SER A 476 -26.22 -11.54 10.70
N MET A 477 -26.14 -10.78 9.60
CA MET A 477 -27.29 -10.12 9.00
C MET A 477 -28.37 -11.13 8.59
N ARG A 478 -27.99 -12.26 7.97
CA ARG A 478 -28.92 -13.34 7.61
C ARG A 478 -29.64 -13.90 8.83
N LYS A 479 -28.93 -14.15 9.93
CA LYS A 479 -29.52 -14.63 11.19
C LYS A 479 -30.48 -13.62 11.79
N GLN A 480 -30.08 -12.35 11.90
CA GLN A 480 -30.94 -11.28 12.44
C GLN A 480 -32.21 -11.11 11.61
N LEU A 481 -32.11 -11.12 10.28
CA LEU A 481 -33.28 -11.07 9.38
C LEU A 481 -34.21 -12.28 9.59
N GLY A 482 -33.64 -13.48 9.74
CA GLY A 482 -34.40 -14.69 10.03
C GLY A 482 -35.14 -14.62 11.37
N GLU A 483 -34.46 -14.16 12.43
CA GLU A 483 -35.04 -13.99 13.76
C GLU A 483 -36.15 -12.94 13.79
N GLN A 484 -35.94 -11.77 13.15
CA GLN A 484 -36.97 -10.74 13.07
C GLN A 484 -38.19 -11.20 12.27
N LEU A 485 -38.00 -11.94 11.18
CA LEU A 485 -39.10 -12.52 10.42
C LEU A 485 -39.89 -13.54 11.24
N GLN A 486 -39.20 -14.41 11.99
CA GLN A 486 -39.86 -15.35 12.89
C GLN A 486 -40.67 -14.64 13.98
N GLN A 487 -40.11 -13.59 14.60
CA GLN A 487 -40.82 -12.78 15.59
C GLN A 487 -42.06 -12.10 15.01
N LEU A 488 -41.97 -11.56 13.78
CA LEU A 488 -43.10 -10.94 13.09
C LEU A 488 -44.23 -11.96 12.87
N VAL A 489 -43.89 -13.14 12.33
CA VAL A 489 -44.86 -14.22 12.07
C VAL A 489 -45.50 -14.71 13.37
N GLU A 490 -44.72 -14.90 14.43
CA GLU A 490 -45.24 -15.34 15.72
C GLU A 490 -46.15 -14.29 16.37
N LYS A 491 -45.78 -13.01 16.31
CA LYS A 491 -46.62 -11.91 16.80
C LYS A 491 -47.93 -11.82 16.03
N GLN A 492 -47.90 -11.97 14.70
CA GLN A 492 -49.08 -12.00 13.85
C GLN A 492 -50.00 -13.20 14.18
N ARG A 493 -49.41 -14.39 14.42
CA ARG A 493 -50.17 -15.59 14.84
C ARG A 493 -50.88 -15.36 16.17
N GLN A 494 -50.18 -14.79 17.15
CA GLN A 494 -50.73 -14.51 18.48
C GLN A 494 -51.86 -13.47 18.43
N GLU A 495 -51.72 -12.42 17.62
CA GLU A 495 -52.81 -11.45 17.42
C GLU A 495 -54.03 -12.08 16.73
N SER A 496 -53.81 -12.90 15.70
CA SER A 496 -54.89 -13.60 15.01
C SER A 496 -55.64 -14.57 15.94
N GLU A 497 -54.94 -15.32 16.78
CA GLU A 497 -55.54 -16.19 17.81
C GLU A 497 -56.33 -15.39 18.86
N ARG A 498 -55.80 -14.25 19.32
CA ARG A 498 -56.51 -13.35 20.23
C ARG A 498 -57.80 -12.81 19.61
N MET A 499 -57.73 -12.38 18.36
CA MET A 499 -58.89 -11.86 17.62
C MET A 499 -59.96 -12.93 17.45
N LEU A 500 -59.59 -14.15 17.03
CA LEU A 500 -60.52 -15.28 16.91
C LEU A 500 -61.14 -15.66 18.25
N LYS A 501 -60.36 -15.69 19.33
CA LYS A 501 -60.87 -15.97 20.67
C LYS A 501 -61.83 -14.89 21.15
N GLY A 502 -61.51 -13.61 20.92
CA GLY A 502 -62.39 -12.49 21.24
C GLY A 502 -63.71 -12.55 20.49
N MET A 503 -63.66 -12.89 19.20
CA MET A 503 -64.85 -13.03 18.37
C MET A 503 -65.70 -14.23 18.77
N SER A 504 -65.08 -15.38 19.08
CA SER A 504 -65.77 -16.55 19.62
C SER A 504 -66.47 -16.23 20.94
N GLN A 505 -65.82 -15.47 21.82
CA GLN A 505 -66.37 -15.14 23.12
C GLN A 505 -67.51 -14.11 23.03
N HIS A 506 -67.42 -13.15 22.11
CA HIS A 506 -68.54 -12.26 21.80
C HIS A 506 -69.71 -13.00 21.16
N ALA A 507 -69.46 -13.95 20.25
CA ALA A 507 -70.50 -14.77 19.67
C ALA A 507 -71.20 -15.65 20.73
N ASP A 508 -70.42 -16.26 21.64
CA ASP A 508 -70.97 -17.09 22.73
C ASP A 508 -71.81 -16.26 23.71
N ASN A 509 -71.31 -15.08 24.11
CA ASN A 509 -72.08 -14.16 24.94
C ASN A 509 -73.36 -13.68 24.25
N ALA A 510 -73.29 -13.28 22.98
CA ALA A 510 -74.46 -12.84 22.22
C ALA A 510 -75.50 -13.97 22.06
N LEU A 511 -75.06 -15.20 21.82
CA LEU A 511 -75.95 -16.37 21.76
C LEU A 511 -76.56 -16.70 23.12
N LYS A 512 -75.79 -16.58 24.20
CA LYS A 512 -76.28 -16.78 25.56
C LYS A 512 -77.32 -15.72 25.93
N ASP A 513 -77.04 -14.44 25.69
CA ASP A 513 -77.96 -13.33 25.96
C ASP A 513 -79.24 -13.48 25.12
N THR A 514 -79.12 -13.91 23.87
CA THR A 514 -80.26 -14.21 23.01
C THR A 514 -81.06 -15.41 23.54
N GLY A 515 -80.39 -16.48 23.98
CA GLY A 515 -81.02 -17.64 24.60
C GLY A 515 -81.77 -17.29 25.88
N GLU A 516 -81.17 -16.47 26.74
CA GLU A 516 -81.81 -15.95 27.97
C GLU A 516 -83.02 -15.06 27.65
N ALA A 517 -82.91 -14.19 26.65
CA ALA A 517 -84.02 -13.36 26.18
C ALA A 517 -85.18 -14.21 25.63
N VAL A 518 -84.89 -15.20 24.79
CA VAL A 518 -85.88 -16.14 24.24
C VAL A 518 -86.52 -16.96 25.35
N GLN A 519 -85.74 -17.48 26.30
CA GLN A 519 -86.25 -18.24 27.46
C GLN A 519 -87.22 -17.38 28.29
N LYS A 520 -86.86 -16.12 28.54
CA LYS A 520 -87.71 -15.18 29.27
C LYS A 520 -88.99 -14.87 28.50
N GLN A 521 -88.90 -14.75 27.18
CA GLN A 521 -90.04 -14.50 26.30
C GLN A 521 -91.00 -15.69 26.23
N VAL A 522 -90.48 -16.92 26.15
CA VAL A 522 -91.29 -18.15 26.24
C VAL A 522 -91.96 -18.26 27.60
N LYS A 523 -91.26 -17.94 28.70
CA LYS A 523 -91.87 -17.94 30.03
C LYS A 523 -92.99 -16.91 30.18
N MET A 524 -92.79 -15.69 29.67
CA MET A 524 -93.84 -14.66 29.63
C MET A 524 -95.03 -15.10 28.78
N LEU A 525 -94.80 -15.80 27.67
CA LEU A 525 -95.85 -16.38 26.84
C LEU A 525 -96.63 -17.47 27.59
N ASP A 526 -95.95 -18.38 28.28
CA ASP A 526 -96.58 -19.43 29.10
C ASP A 526 -97.42 -18.81 30.23
N ASP A 527 -96.91 -17.79 30.92
CA ASP A 527 -97.64 -17.09 31.99
C ASP A 527 -98.87 -16.37 31.43
N ALA A 528 -98.76 -15.71 30.27
CA ALA A 528 -99.87 -15.07 29.59
C ALA A 528 -100.92 -16.07 29.11
N LEU A 529 -100.51 -17.20 28.54
CA LEU A 529 -101.39 -18.29 28.13
C LEU A 529 -102.10 -18.93 29.33
N ALA A 530 -101.41 -19.11 30.45
CA ALA A 530 -102.00 -19.61 31.69
C ALA A 530 -103.03 -18.63 32.27
N HIS A 531 -102.78 -17.32 32.16
CA HIS A 531 -103.73 -16.29 32.57
C HIS A 531 -104.98 -16.27 31.70
N GLU A 532 -104.82 -16.28 30.38
CA GLU A 532 -105.93 -16.36 29.41
C GLU A 532 -106.73 -17.66 29.56
N LEU A 533 -106.06 -18.81 29.72
CA LEU A 533 -106.75 -20.07 30.00
C LEU A 533 -107.56 -20.01 31.29
N ASN A 534 -107.02 -19.43 32.35
CA ASN A 534 -107.76 -19.22 33.60
C ASN A 534 -108.94 -18.26 33.42
N GLN A 535 -108.77 -17.19 32.65
CA GLN A 535 -109.83 -16.23 32.37
C GLN A 535 -110.95 -16.89 31.56
N VAL A 536 -110.62 -17.60 30.48
CA VAL A 536 -111.58 -18.36 29.66
C VAL A 536 -112.27 -19.44 30.48
N LEU A 537 -111.56 -20.16 31.36
CA LEU A 537 -112.17 -21.13 32.27
C LEU A 537 -113.10 -20.47 33.29
N THR A 538 -112.76 -19.28 33.77
CA THR A 538 -113.59 -18.51 34.70
C THR A 538 -114.84 -17.94 34.02
N GLU A 539 -114.70 -17.43 32.80
CA GLU A 539 -115.82 -16.97 31.97
C GLU A 539 -116.73 -18.14 31.56
N LEU A 540 -116.16 -19.30 31.18
CA LEU A 540 -116.92 -20.53 30.95
C LEU A 540 -117.62 -21.00 32.23
N GLY A 541 -116.97 -20.90 33.39
CA GLY A 541 -117.57 -21.19 34.69
C GLY A 541 -118.74 -20.27 35.03
N GLN A 542 -118.60 -18.96 34.80
CA GLN A 542 -119.67 -17.97 34.97
C GLN A 542 -120.80 -18.19 33.96
N ALA A 543 -120.49 -18.50 32.71
CA ALA A 543 -121.48 -18.82 31.69
C ALA A 543 -122.25 -20.09 32.04
N LEU A 544 -121.58 -21.14 32.55
CA LEU A 544 -122.21 -22.37 33.02
C LEU A 544 -123.09 -22.17 34.26
N VAL A 545 -122.68 -21.30 35.20
CA VAL A 545 -123.50 -20.89 36.35
C VAL A 545 -124.71 -20.08 35.89
N THR A 546 -124.54 -19.18 34.93
CA THR A 546 -125.63 -18.36 34.37
C THR A 546 -126.62 -19.24 33.59
N ILE A 547 -126.14 -20.19 32.78
CA ILE A 547 -126.97 -21.16 32.07
C ILE A 547 -127.69 -22.07 33.08
N SER A 548 -127.00 -22.60 34.10
CA SER A 548 -127.64 -23.43 35.13
C SER A 548 -128.71 -22.65 35.91
N GLY A 549 -128.44 -21.40 36.28
CA GLY A 549 -129.38 -20.52 36.97
C GLY A 549 -130.60 -20.14 36.12
N LYS A 550 -130.40 -19.92 34.81
CA LYS A 550 -131.48 -19.70 33.86
C LYS A 550 -132.30 -20.97 33.64
N PHE A 551 -131.65 -22.14 33.59
CA PHE A 551 -132.30 -23.43 33.50
C PHE A 551 -133.16 -23.73 34.74
N THR A 552 -132.68 -23.46 35.96
CA THR A 552 -133.50 -23.59 37.19
C THR A 552 -134.64 -22.58 37.23
N ALA A 553 -134.41 -21.33 36.83
CA ALA A 553 -135.46 -20.31 36.75
C ALA A 553 -136.55 -20.70 35.74
N ASP A 554 -136.17 -21.17 34.55
CA ASP A 554 -137.09 -21.65 33.52
C ASP A 554 -137.84 -22.92 33.98
N TYR A 555 -137.17 -23.85 34.67
CA TYR A 555 -137.80 -25.02 35.29
C TYR A 555 -138.81 -24.62 36.37
N GLN A 556 -138.48 -23.63 37.21
CA GLN A 556 -139.37 -23.09 38.24
C GLN A 556 -140.60 -22.43 37.61
N MET A 557 -140.42 -21.67 36.52
CA MET A 557 -141.51 -21.07 35.76
C MET A 557 -142.41 -22.12 35.13
N LEU A 558 -141.83 -23.16 34.51
CA LEU A 558 -142.55 -24.29 33.93
C LEU A 558 -143.37 -25.06 34.99
N VAL A 559 -142.78 -25.33 36.16
CA VAL A 559 -143.46 -26.00 37.28
C VAL A 559 -144.59 -25.14 37.85
N ASN A 560 -144.42 -23.83 37.92
CA ASN A 560 -145.47 -22.89 38.35
C ASN A 560 -146.63 -22.80 37.34
N GLU A 561 -146.33 -22.77 36.04
CA GLU A 561 -147.36 -22.82 34.99
C GLU A 561 -148.06 -24.19 34.95
N MET A 562 -147.33 -25.31 35.15
CA MET A 562 -147.96 -26.62 35.35
C MET A 562 -148.86 -26.63 36.60
N HIS A 563 -148.46 -26.00 37.71
CA HIS A 563 -149.30 -25.86 38.90
C HIS A 563 -150.56 -25.02 38.64
N LYS A 564 -150.50 -23.98 37.79
CA LYS A 564 -151.69 -23.22 37.37
C LYS A 564 -152.62 -24.04 36.48
N VAL A 565 -152.09 -24.85 35.57
CA VAL A 565 -152.88 -25.75 34.71
C VAL A 565 -153.55 -26.86 35.51
N VAL A 566 -152.89 -27.39 36.55
CA VAL A 566 -153.48 -28.39 37.46
C VAL A 566 -154.58 -27.79 38.34
N LYS A 567 -154.45 -26.53 38.78
CA LYS A 567 -155.52 -25.81 39.51
C LYS A 567 -156.71 -25.42 38.64
N MET A 568 -156.55 -25.23 37.33
CA MET A 568 -157.65 -24.93 36.40
C MET A 568 -158.38 -26.18 35.87
N ARG A 569 -157.95 -27.39 36.22
CA ARG A 569 -158.59 -28.66 35.83
C ARG A 569 -159.09 -29.51 37.01
N GLY A 570 -159.24 -28.90 38.18
CA GLY A 570 -159.94 -29.49 39.34
C GLY A 570 -161.32 -28.84 39.53
N THR A 571 -162.21 -29.07 38.58
CA THR A 571 -163.67 -28.99 38.76
C THR A 571 -164.20 -30.33 39.24
#